data_AF-A0A0N0M7I4-F1
#
_entry.id   AF-A0A0N0M7I4-F1
#
_cell.length_a   1.000
_cell.length_b   1.000
_cell.length_c   1.000
_cell.angle_alpha   90.00
_cell.angle_beta   90.00
_cell.angle_gamma   90.00
#
_symmetry.space_group_name_H-M   'P 1'
#
loop_
_entity.id
_entity.type
_entity.pdbx_description
1 polymer ?
#
loop_
_entity_poly.entity_id
_entity_poly.type
_entity_poly.pdbx_seq_one_letter_code
_entity_poly.pdbx_strand_id
1 'polypeptide(L)'
;MTGEFSGLARLADGSRVALTADEAKALWDACEASSAKLAADMPTEGDALRELGRAYERLRQLGWSDAIYCPKDGSEFDAIEAGSTGIHRCQYEGDWPNGRWWIADAGDLWPSRPILYRLDPEAEAARKQKMAEAIERFNASPPSPPQKDEGR
;
A
#
# COMPACT_ATOMS: atom_id res chain seq x y z
N MET A 1 -4.60 -23.92 29.91
CA MET A 1 -4.50 -25.01 28.91
C MET A 1 -3.12 -25.61 29.04
N THR A 2 -2.99 -26.89 29.36
CA THR A 2 -1.71 -27.62 29.46
C THR A 2 -1.59 -28.58 28.28
N GLY A 3 -1.61 -28.04 27.06
CA GLY A 3 -1.24 -28.80 25.86
C GLY A 3 0.27 -28.78 25.71
N GLU A 4 0.84 -29.88 25.22
CA GLU A 4 2.26 -29.96 24.87
C GLU A 4 2.52 -29.11 23.61
N PHE A 5 3.46 -28.16 23.68
CA PHE A 5 3.80 -27.31 22.54
C PHE A 5 4.52 -28.14 21.47
N SER A 6 4.08 -28.03 20.23
CA SER A 6 4.69 -28.75 19.09
C SER A 6 4.53 -27.95 17.80
N GLY A 7 5.40 -28.20 16.82
CA GLY A 7 5.35 -27.52 15.53
C GLY A 7 6.43 -28.01 14.56
N LEU A 8 6.39 -27.50 13.33
CA LEU A 8 7.39 -27.76 12.30
C LEU A 8 7.98 -26.43 11.83
N ALA A 9 9.31 -26.37 11.71
CA ALA A 9 9.99 -25.28 11.00
C ALA A 9 10.30 -25.72 9.56
N ARG A 10 10.16 -24.80 8.62
CA ARG A 10 10.64 -24.98 7.24
C ARG A 10 11.98 -24.27 7.10
N LEU A 11 13.00 -25.00 6.64
CA LEU A 11 14.34 -24.47 6.38
C LEU A 11 14.42 -23.82 4.99
N ALA A 12 15.50 -23.07 4.75
CA ALA A 12 15.71 -22.36 3.49
C ALA A 12 15.79 -23.29 2.25
N ASP A 13 16.23 -24.54 2.44
CA ASP A 13 16.26 -25.57 1.40
C ASP A 13 14.88 -26.22 1.15
N GLY A 14 13.84 -25.76 1.85
CA GLY A 14 12.47 -26.25 1.73
C GLY A 14 12.16 -27.48 2.58
N SER A 15 13.15 -28.10 3.23
CA SER A 15 12.96 -29.21 4.15
C SER A 15 12.21 -28.77 5.42
N ARG A 16 11.63 -29.74 6.14
CA ARG A 16 10.89 -29.50 7.39
C ARG A 16 11.55 -30.23 8.54
N VAL A 17 11.72 -29.54 9.68
CA VAL A 17 12.24 -30.11 10.92
C VAL A 17 11.21 -29.95 12.04
N ALA A 18 11.09 -30.96 12.90
CA ALA A 18 10.24 -30.86 14.08
C ALA A 18 10.88 -29.91 15.10
N LEU A 19 10.06 -29.01 15.63
CA LEU A 19 10.45 -28.16 16.76
C LEU A 19 10.40 -28.98 18.04
N THR A 20 11.38 -28.75 18.91
CA THR A 20 11.28 -29.17 20.31
C THR A 20 10.13 -28.45 21.01
N ALA A 21 9.66 -28.99 22.13
CA ALA A 21 8.61 -28.35 22.92
C ALA A 21 9.01 -26.94 23.39
N ASP A 22 10.29 -26.75 23.75
CA ASP A 22 10.82 -25.46 24.18
C ASP A 22 10.88 -24.44 23.03
N GLU A 23 11.29 -24.85 21.83
CA GLU A 23 11.29 -23.98 20.64
C GLU A 23 9.88 -23.60 20.21
N ALA A 24 8.96 -24.56 20.19
CA ALA A 24 7.56 -24.32 19.88
C ALA A 24 6.92 -23.37 20.91
N LYS A 25 7.24 -23.56 22.20
CA LYS A 25 6.80 -22.66 23.27
C LYS A 25 7.39 -21.26 23.10
N ALA A 26 8.68 -21.14 22.80
CA ALA A 26 9.33 -19.84 22.63
C ALA A 26 8.71 -19.02 21.47
N LEU A 27 8.39 -19.68 20.35
CA LEU A 27 7.68 -19.04 19.25
C LEU A 27 6.26 -18.61 19.64
N TRP A 28 5.54 -19.46 20.38
CA TRP A 28 4.22 -19.11 20.87
C TRP A 28 4.26 -17.90 21.82
N ASP A 29 5.16 -17.91 22.80
CA ASP A 29 5.34 -16.81 23.74
C ASP A 29 5.69 -15.50 23.01
N ALA A 30 6.47 -15.55 21.93
CA ALA A 30 6.77 -14.38 21.10
C ALA A 30 5.54 -13.84 20.36
N CYS A 31 4.67 -14.71 19.84
CA CYS A 31 3.39 -14.32 19.24
C CYS A 31 2.45 -13.66 20.27
N GLU A 32 2.35 -14.24 21.46
CA GLU A 32 1.56 -13.68 22.57
C GLU A 32 2.11 -12.33 23.01
N ALA A 33 3.43 -12.20 23.15
CA ALA A 33 4.09 -10.94 23.51
C ALA A 33 3.86 -9.85 22.45
N SER A 34 3.94 -10.19 21.16
CA SER A 34 3.63 -9.27 20.06
C SER A 34 2.18 -8.79 20.11
N SER A 35 1.24 -9.72 20.34
CA SER A 35 -0.18 -9.42 20.45
C SER A 35 -0.51 -8.54 21.67
N ALA A 36 0.09 -8.86 22.82
CA ALA A 36 -0.02 -8.05 24.03
C ALA A 36 0.57 -6.64 23.85
N LYS A 37 1.70 -6.54 23.13
CA LYS A 37 2.30 -5.24 22.80
C LYS A 37 1.38 -4.40 21.92
N LEU A 38 0.80 -4.96 20.87
CA LEU A 38 -0.15 -4.23 20.02
C LEU A 38 -1.35 -3.72 20.82
N ALA A 39 -1.91 -4.55 21.70
CA ALA A 39 -3.02 -4.16 22.56
C ALA A 39 -2.62 -3.06 23.58
N ALA A 40 -1.38 -3.05 24.06
CA ALA A 40 -0.88 -2.02 24.97
C ALA A 40 -0.55 -0.70 24.24
N ASP A 41 0.04 -0.76 23.04
CA ASP A 41 0.41 0.41 22.25
C ASP A 41 -0.81 1.10 21.62
N MET A 42 -1.84 0.34 21.24
CA MET A 42 -3.08 0.82 20.63
C MET A 42 -4.32 0.24 21.32
N PRO A 43 -4.65 0.68 22.55
CA PRO A 43 -5.72 0.07 23.36
C PRO A 43 -7.14 0.29 22.81
N THR A 44 -7.32 1.32 21.99
CA THR A 44 -8.62 1.69 21.42
C THR A 44 -8.54 1.78 19.90
N GLU A 45 -9.69 1.70 19.25
CA GLU A 45 -9.82 1.94 17.80
C GLU A 45 -9.27 3.33 17.42
N GLY A 46 -9.49 4.35 18.26
CA GLY A 46 -8.99 5.71 18.02
C GLY A 46 -7.46 5.80 18.05
N ASP A 47 -6.79 5.00 18.88
CA ASP A 47 -5.33 4.96 18.94
C ASP A 47 -4.75 4.26 17.72
N ALA A 48 -5.35 3.15 17.29
CA ALA A 48 -4.98 2.47 16.06
C ALA A 48 -5.15 3.38 14.82
N LEU A 49 -6.28 4.10 14.72
CA LEU A 49 -6.52 5.05 13.62
C LEU A 49 -5.51 6.19 13.62
N ARG A 50 -5.06 6.65 14.80
CA ARG A 50 -4.04 7.71 14.90
C ARG A 50 -2.69 7.25 14.40
N GLU A 51 -2.27 6.04 14.76
CA GLU A 51 -1.01 5.46 14.27
C GLU A 51 -1.07 5.19 12.76
N LEU A 52 -2.19 4.65 12.26
CA LEU A 52 -2.42 4.50 10.83
C LEU A 52 -2.33 5.84 10.10
N GLY A 53 -2.98 6.89 10.62
CA GLY A 53 -2.94 8.24 10.06
C GLY A 53 -1.52 8.83 10.04
N ARG A 54 -0.76 8.68 11.13
CA ARG A 54 0.65 9.12 11.21
C ARG A 54 1.53 8.43 10.18
N ALA A 55 1.40 7.10 10.04
CA ALA A 55 2.14 6.33 9.07
C ALA A 55 1.77 6.74 7.64
N TYR A 56 0.48 6.86 7.36
CA TYR A 56 -0.05 7.29 6.06
C TYR A 56 0.48 8.69 5.67
N GLU A 57 0.42 9.67 6.58
CA GLU A 57 0.97 11.02 6.32
C GLU A 57 2.49 10.99 6.13
N ARG A 58 3.20 10.17 6.91
CA ARG A 58 4.65 10.02 6.73
C ARG A 58 4.99 9.46 5.35
N LEU A 59 4.22 8.49 4.86
CA LEU A 59 4.37 7.94 3.51
C LEU A 59 4.10 9.02 2.46
N ARG A 60 3.06 9.84 2.61
CA ARG A 60 2.82 10.97 1.69
C ARG A 60 4.01 11.94 1.61
N GLN A 61 4.60 12.27 2.75
CA GLN A 61 5.83 13.11 2.80
C GLN A 61 7.03 12.44 2.11
N LEU A 62 7.06 11.11 2.06
CA LEU A 62 8.07 10.32 1.36
C LEU A 62 7.77 10.15 -0.15
N GLY A 63 6.77 10.86 -0.68
CA GLY A 63 6.44 10.88 -2.11
C GLY A 63 5.37 9.88 -2.54
N TRP A 64 4.68 9.25 -1.60
CA TRP A 64 3.53 8.39 -1.91
C TRP A 64 2.26 9.22 -2.16
N SER A 65 1.39 8.74 -3.03
CA SER A 65 0.14 9.38 -3.44
C SER A 65 -1.03 8.41 -3.37
N ASP A 66 -2.27 8.92 -3.31
CA ASP A 66 -3.46 8.06 -3.21
C ASP A 66 -3.60 7.14 -4.43
N ALA A 67 -3.77 5.83 -4.18
CA ALA A 67 -3.78 4.81 -5.24
C ALA A 67 -4.87 5.04 -6.32
N ILE A 68 -5.95 5.75 -5.96
CA ILE A 68 -6.97 6.19 -6.92
C ILE A 68 -6.38 7.00 -8.08
N TYR A 69 -5.29 7.75 -7.87
CA TYR A 69 -4.63 8.57 -8.88
C TYR A 69 -3.47 7.87 -9.60
N CYS A 70 -3.26 6.56 -9.39
CA CYS A 70 -2.25 5.82 -10.13
C CYS A 70 -2.49 5.85 -11.65
N PRO A 71 -1.48 5.57 -12.49
CA PRO A 71 -1.66 5.37 -13.92
C PRO A 71 -2.76 4.34 -14.21
N LYS A 72 -3.59 4.62 -15.23
CA LYS A 72 -4.70 3.78 -15.69
C LYS A 72 -4.47 3.27 -17.12
N ASP A 73 -3.28 3.48 -17.65
CA ASP A 73 -2.86 3.13 -19.00
C ASP A 73 -2.10 1.80 -19.05
N GLY A 74 -2.14 1.01 -17.96
CA GLY A 74 -1.38 -0.24 -17.82
C GLY A 74 0.07 -0.05 -17.40
N SER A 75 0.57 1.19 -17.26
CA SER A 75 1.92 1.42 -16.75
C SER A 75 2.05 0.92 -15.32
N GLU A 76 3.19 0.30 -15.01
CA GLU A 76 3.48 -0.18 -13.67
C GLU A 76 3.95 0.93 -12.72
N PHE A 77 3.81 0.71 -11.42
CA PHE A 77 4.20 1.60 -10.34
C PHE A 77 4.43 0.83 -9.04
N ASP A 78 5.08 1.46 -8.05
CA ASP A 78 5.16 0.92 -6.70
C ASP A 78 3.83 1.11 -5.98
N ALA A 79 3.37 0.08 -5.28
CA ALA A 79 2.16 0.10 -4.50
C ALA A 79 2.39 -0.46 -3.09
N ILE A 80 1.61 0.05 -2.13
CA ILE A 80 1.48 -0.54 -0.79
C ILE A 80 0.01 -0.80 -0.50
N GLU A 81 -0.25 -1.85 0.28
CA GLU A 81 -1.59 -2.27 0.66
C GLU A 81 -1.68 -2.51 2.16
N ALA A 82 -2.86 -2.25 2.72
CA ALA A 82 -3.12 -2.57 4.12
C ALA A 82 -3.13 -4.09 4.30
N GLY A 83 -2.39 -4.58 5.30
CA GLY A 83 -2.19 -6.02 5.55
C GLY A 83 -0.88 -6.58 4.97
N SER A 84 -0.11 -5.76 4.27
CA SER A 84 1.25 -6.10 3.81
C SER A 84 2.27 -5.08 4.31
N THR A 85 3.50 -5.52 4.56
CA THR A 85 4.64 -4.65 4.89
C THR A 85 5.56 -4.41 3.69
N GLY A 86 5.26 -5.00 2.54
CA GLY A 86 6.07 -4.90 1.32
C GLY A 86 5.72 -3.67 0.47
N ILE A 87 6.67 -3.27 -0.38
CA ILE A 87 6.45 -2.41 -1.54
C ILE A 87 6.38 -3.33 -2.76
N HIS A 88 5.29 -3.25 -3.51
CA HIS A 88 4.98 -4.20 -4.57
C HIS A 88 4.93 -3.53 -5.93
N ARG A 89 5.39 -4.22 -6.97
CA ARG A 89 5.22 -3.75 -8.34
C ARG A 89 3.79 -4.02 -8.80
N CYS A 90 3.07 -2.97 -9.18
CA CYS A 90 1.64 -3.03 -9.45
C CYS A 90 1.28 -2.31 -10.75
N GLN A 91 0.20 -2.73 -11.39
CA GLN A 91 -0.40 -2.05 -12.53
C GLN A 91 -1.93 -2.01 -12.40
N TYR A 92 -2.57 -1.10 -13.12
CA TYR A 92 -4.03 -1.05 -13.25
C TYR A 92 -4.46 -1.60 -14.61
N GLU A 93 -5.44 -2.49 -14.62
CA GLU A 93 -6.01 -3.08 -15.84
C GLU A 93 -7.53 -2.86 -15.90
N GLY A 94 -8.02 -2.49 -17.09
CA GLY A 94 -9.43 -2.22 -17.37
C GLY A 94 -9.80 -0.75 -17.29
N ASP A 95 -11.09 -0.47 -17.40
CA ASP A 95 -11.60 0.90 -17.44
C ASP A 95 -11.93 1.44 -16.05
N TRP A 96 -11.48 2.66 -15.76
CA TRP A 96 -11.86 3.36 -14.54
C TRP A 96 -13.38 3.65 -14.51
N PRO A 97 -14.10 3.44 -13.39
CA PRO A 97 -13.62 3.01 -12.06
C PRO A 97 -13.71 1.49 -11.79
N ASN A 98 -14.02 0.67 -12.81
CA ASN A 98 -14.35 -0.75 -12.66
C ASN A 98 -13.17 -1.72 -12.88
N GLY A 99 -12.02 -1.21 -13.31
CA GLY A 99 -10.79 -1.98 -13.46
C GLY A 99 -10.19 -2.44 -12.12
N ARG A 100 -9.06 -3.14 -12.20
CA ARG A 100 -8.43 -3.83 -11.08
C ARG A 100 -6.94 -3.52 -10.98
N TRP A 101 -6.42 -3.60 -9.77
CA TRP A 101 -4.99 -3.53 -9.50
C TRP A 101 -4.41 -4.95 -9.42
N TRP A 102 -3.28 -5.15 -10.07
CA TRP A 102 -2.56 -6.42 -10.11
C TRP A 102 -1.12 -6.21 -9.67
N ILE A 103 -0.68 -7.01 -8.70
CA ILE A 103 0.73 -7.07 -8.28
C ILE A 103 1.42 -8.17 -9.08
N ALA A 104 2.56 -7.84 -9.69
CA ALA A 104 3.42 -8.81 -10.35
C ALA A 104 4.48 -9.30 -9.36
N ASP A 105 4.38 -10.57 -8.93
CA ASP A 105 5.37 -11.19 -8.04
C ASP A 105 5.44 -12.71 -8.27
N ALA A 106 6.63 -13.28 -8.06
CA ALA A 106 6.93 -14.71 -8.21
C ALA A 106 6.52 -15.31 -9.58
N GLY A 107 6.47 -14.50 -10.64
CA GLY A 107 6.09 -14.93 -11.98
C GLY A 107 4.58 -15.07 -12.20
N ASP A 108 3.75 -14.50 -11.30
CA ASP A 108 2.29 -14.50 -11.39
C ASP A 108 1.71 -13.11 -11.12
N LEU A 109 0.40 -12.94 -11.33
CA LEU A 109 -0.37 -11.73 -11.08
C LEU A 109 -1.37 -11.94 -9.94
N TRP A 110 -1.24 -11.13 -8.89
CA TRP A 110 -2.04 -11.21 -7.68
C TRP A 110 -3.01 -10.03 -7.60
N PRO A 111 -4.31 -10.26 -7.28
CA PRO A 111 -5.26 -9.16 -7.13
C PRO A 111 -4.87 -8.30 -5.93
N SER A 112 -4.85 -6.98 -6.09
CA SER A 112 -4.46 -6.04 -5.03
C SER A 112 -5.53 -4.98 -4.76
N ARG A 113 -5.43 -4.36 -3.57
CA ARG A 113 -6.22 -3.20 -3.14
C ARG A 113 -5.28 -2.16 -2.54
N PRO A 114 -4.47 -1.49 -3.37
CA PRO A 114 -3.47 -0.57 -2.87
C PRO A 114 -4.13 0.66 -2.21
N ILE A 115 -3.48 1.15 -1.15
CA ILE A 115 -3.89 2.38 -0.45
C ILE A 115 -3.10 3.58 -0.96
N LEU A 116 -1.83 3.37 -1.33
CA LEU A 116 -0.94 4.40 -1.85
C LEU A 116 -0.13 3.81 -3.01
N TYR A 117 0.27 4.69 -3.93
CA TYR A 117 1.17 4.39 -5.03
C TYR A 117 2.33 5.40 -5.09
N ARG A 118 3.40 5.01 -5.78
CA ARG A 118 4.51 5.89 -6.13
C ARG A 118 5.02 5.51 -7.52
N LEU A 119 5.29 6.51 -8.35
CA LEU A 119 5.89 6.30 -9.66
C LEU A 119 7.40 6.09 -9.56
N ASP A 120 7.96 5.43 -10.57
CA ASP A 120 9.40 5.41 -10.77
C ASP A 120 9.93 6.84 -10.95
N PRO A 121 11.19 7.14 -10.55
CA PRO A 121 11.71 8.51 -10.59
C PRO A 121 11.59 9.20 -11.96
N GLU A 122 11.80 8.45 -13.05
CA GLU A 122 11.66 8.96 -14.41
C GLU A 122 10.21 9.30 -14.77
N ALA A 123 9.27 8.39 -14.46
CA ALA A 123 7.85 8.62 -14.69
C ALA A 123 7.31 9.79 -13.84
N GLU A 124 7.79 9.95 -12.61
CA GLU A 124 7.43 11.08 -11.75
C GLU A 124 7.98 12.40 -12.29
N ALA A 125 9.22 12.42 -12.80
CA ALA A 125 9.78 13.60 -13.45
C ALA A 125 8.98 14.00 -14.70
N ALA A 126 8.62 13.04 -15.54
CA ALA A 126 7.79 13.27 -16.72
C ALA A 126 6.39 13.80 -16.35
N ARG A 127 5.77 13.25 -15.29
CA ARG A 127 4.48 13.74 -14.76
C ARG A 127 4.57 15.19 -14.29
N LYS A 128 5.62 15.53 -13.54
CA LYS A 128 5.86 16.91 -13.06
C LYS A 128 6.07 17.88 -14.21
N GLN A 129 6.83 17.49 -15.23
CA GLN A 129 7.03 18.31 -16.42
C GLN A 129 5.70 18.58 -17.15
N LYS A 130 4.91 17.53 -17.42
CA LYS A 130 3.58 17.67 -18.04
C LYS A 130 2.66 18.60 -17.24
N MET A 131 2.72 18.51 -15.90
CA MET A 131 1.94 19.38 -15.03
C MET A 131 2.40 20.84 -15.11
N ALA A 132 3.71 21.10 -15.12
CA ALA A 132 4.26 22.45 -15.26
C ALA A 132 3.85 23.08 -16.61
N GLU A 133 3.97 22.34 -17.71
CA GLU A 133 3.53 22.77 -19.04
C GLU A 133 2.02 23.06 -19.09
N ALA A 134 1.20 22.24 -18.40
CA ALA A 134 -0.24 22.46 -18.30
C ALA A 134 -0.58 23.73 -17.52
N ILE A 135 0.13 24.00 -16.43
CA ILE A 135 -0.01 25.24 -15.63
C ILE A 135 0.36 26.46 -16.48
N GLU A 136 1.48 26.41 -17.21
CA GLU A 136 1.88 27.49 -18.11
C GLU A 136 0.82 27.76 -19.19
N ARG A 137 0.28 26.70 -19.81
CA ARG A 137 -0.80 26.80 -20.79
C ARG A 137 -2.05 27.45 -20.21
N PHE A 138 -2.46 27.03 -19.01
CA PHE A 138 -3.62 27.58 -18.32
C PHE A 138 -3.42 29.08 -18.03
N ASN A 139 -2.22 29.47 -17.57
CA ASN A 139 -1.91 30.87 -17.28
C ASN A 139 -1.84 31.73 -18.55
N ALA A 140 -1.36 31.18 -19.67
CA ALA A 140 -1.26 31.88 -20.95
C ALA A 140 -2.62 32.06 -21.66
N SER A 141 -3.59 31.18 -21.39
CA SER A 141 -4.94 31.26 -21.93
C SER A 141 -5.95 30.76 -20.90
N PRO A 142 -6.27 31.60 -19.90
CA PRO A 142 -7.25 31.23 -18.90
C PRO A 142 -8.62 31.05 -19.57
N PRO A 143 -9.38 30.02 -19.20
CA PRO A 143 -10.72 29.83 -19.72
C PRO A 143 -11.58 31.06 -19.38
N SER A 144 -12.43 31.46 -20.32
CA SER A 144 -13.40 32.53 -20.06
C SER A 144 -14.29 32.12 -18.88
N PRO A 145 -14.63 33.06 -17.98
CA PRO A 145 -15.50 32.76 -16.85
C PRO A 145 -16.84 32.20 -17.36
N PRO A 146 -17.47 31.27 -16.61
CA PRO A 146 -18.74 30.69 -17.02
C PRO A 146 -19.76 31.81 -17.23
N GLN A 147 -20.37 31.85 -18.42
CA GLN A 147 -21.45 32.79 -18.71
C GLN A 147 -22.62 32.44 -17.78
N LYS A 148 -23.07 33.41 -16.98
CA LYS A 148 -24.27 33.24 -16.16
C LYS A 148 -25.45 33.16 -17.11
N ASP A 149 -26.14 32.04 -17.08
CA ASP A 149 -27.41 31.87 -17.77
C ASP A 149 -28.46 32.70 -17.00
N GLU A 150 -28.76 33.90 -17.49
CA GLU A 150 -29.73 34.83 -16.87
C GLU A 150 -31.19 34.43 -17.16
N GLY A 151 -31.44 33.22 -17.66
CA GLY A 151 -32.78 32.69 -17.95
C GLY A 151 -33.39 31.86 -16.83
N ARG A 152 -33.95 32.49 -15.79
CA ARG A 152 -35.02 31.89 -14.98
C ARG A 152 -36.03 32.91 -14.48
#